data_AF-X6LRS4-F1
#
_entry.id   AF-X6LRS4-F1
#
_cell.length_a   1.000
_cell.length_b   1.000
_cell.length_c   1.000
_cell.angle_alpha   90.00
_cell.angle_beta   90.00
_cell.angle_gamma   90.00
#
_symmetry.space_group_name_H-M   'P 1'
#
loop_
_entity.id
_entity.type
_entity.pdbx_description
1 polymer ?
#
loop_
_entity_poly.entity_id
_entity_poly.type
_entity_poly.pdbx_seq_one_letter_code
_entity_poly.pdbx_strand_id
1 'polypeptide(L)'
;TEEEAHVIKDQNVILFLGGTGVGKSTLIHFLAGSGLEEQTVDGVRHIAPVKIKKGPLDNIRTSAREESETRYITAVPINLQEMDLLVELDSVVLCDTPGFEDTNGPEYDVANGIGMIQALKSCKSIKPVILIDYTALGYRMGCVKDLARTIVNIIPSIENHLTSFSYVFSKLPEDQKQFMSGKAKNTWLSVKNEPDEAVKAFLADIAKKTKNGVIAPNLLKDSPNDLLEKLVDIRQFIQDPKE
;
A
#
# COMPACT_ATOMS: atom_id res chain seq x y z
N THR A 1 14.11 8.50 7.99
CA THR A 1 15.28 9.27 8.49
C THR A 1 15.70 10.28 7.42
N GLU A 2 16.69 11.16 7.67
CA GLU A 2 17.22 12.04 6.60
C GLU A 2 17.82 11.23 5.44
N GLU A 3 18.44 10.09 5.73
CA GLU A 3 18.99 9.16 4.72
C GLU A 3 17.90 8.62 3.78
N GLU A 4 16.77 8.17 4.34
CA GLU A 4 15.59 7.74 3.59
C GLU A 4 15.03 8.85 2.70
N ALA A 5 14.95 10.08 3.22
CA ALA A 5 14.48 11.24 2.48
C ALA A 5 15.39 11.56 1.29
N HIS A 6 16.70 11.30 1.39
CA HIS A 6 17.62 11.42 0.26
C HIS A 6 17.40 10.37 -0.82
N VAL A 7 17.04 9.13 -0.46
CA VAL A 7 16.81 8.04 -1.42
C VAL A 7 15.56 8.31 -2.27
N ILE A 8 14.50 8.87 -1.68
CA ILE A 8 13.24 9.13 -2.38
C ILE A 8 13.23 10.45 -3.17
N LYS A 9 14.17 11.35 -2.86
CA LYS A 9 14.22 12.69 -3.46
C LYS A 9 14.36 12.61 -4.99
N ASP A 10 13.50 13.34 -5.68
CA ASP A 10 13.45 13.42 -7.14
C ASP A 10 13.28 12.03 -7.84
N GLN A 11 12.81 11.01 -7.10
CA GLN A 11 12.51 9.67 -7.63
C GLN A 11 11.02 9.47 -7.92
N ASN A 12 10.71 8.47 -8.75
CA ASN A 12 9.35 7.93 -8.87
C ASN A 12 9.13 6.93 -7.72
N VAL A 13 8.13 7.18 -6.88
CA VAL A 13 7.93 6.43 -5.63
C VAL A 13 6.61 5.67 -5.67
N ILE A 14 6.64 4.39 -5.26
CA ILE A 14 5.44 3.63 -4.91
C ILE A 14 5.30 3.66 -3.40
N LEU A 15 4.27 4.35 -2.90
CA LEU A 15 4.03 4.51 -1.48
C LEU A 15 2.98 3.50 -1.02
N PHE A 16 3.35 2.58 -0.12
CA PHE A 16 2.45 1.58 0.43
C PHE A 16 1.77 2.11 1.69
N LEU A 17 0.44 2.17 1.69
CA LEU A 17 -0.38 2.74 2.77
C LEU A 17 -1.40 1.71 3.25
N GLY A 18 -1.67 1.68 4.55
CA GLY A 18 -2.65 0.75 5.13
C GLY A 18 -2.39 0.50 6.61
N GLY A 19 -3.38 -0.08 7.30
CA GLY A 19 -3.28 -0.41 8.72
C GLY A 19 -2.11 -1.34 9.07
N THR A 20 -1.83 -1.50 10.35
CA THR A 20 -0.84 -2.49 10.82
C THR A 20 -1.29 -3.92 10.48
N GLY A 21 -0.34 -4.82 10.19
CA GLY A 21 -0.64 -6.23 9.92
C GLY A 21 -1.29 -6.54 8.55
N VAL A 22 -1.60 -5.54 7.72
CA VAL A 22 -2.20 -5.76 6.39
C VAL A 22 -1.22 -6.37 5.36
N GLY A 23 0.08 -6.42 5.67
CA GLY A 23 1.09 -7.09 4.84
C GLY A 23 1.89 -6.18 3.89
N LYS A 24 2.06 -4.88 4.21
CA LYS A 24 2.86 -3.93 3.41
C LYS A 24 4.29 -4.41 3.20
N SER A 25 5.02 -4.65 4.29
CA SER A 25 6.40 -5.12 4.28
C SER A 25 6.56 -6.46 3.53
N THR A 26 5.62 -7.40 3.73
CA THR A 26 5.60 -8.68 2.99
C THR A 26 5.41 -8.47 1.48
N LEU A 27 4.53 -7.54 1.08
CA LEU A 27 4.33 -7.19 -0.33
C LEU A 27 5.57 -6.55 -0.93
N ILE A 28 6.29 -5.70 -0.18
CA ILE A 28 7.53 -5.09 -0.66
C ILE A 28 8.62 -6.15 -0.87
N HIS A 29 8.76 -7.13 0.02
CA HIS A 29 9.64 -8.27 -0.20
C HIS A 29 9.28 -9.05 -1.46
N PHE A 30 7.99 -9.31 -1.68
CA PHE A 30 7.49 -9.96 -2.90
C PHE A 30 7.91 -9.17 -4.14
N LEU A 31 7.57 -7.88 -4.19
CA LEU A 31 7.86 -7.00 -5.34
C LEU A 31 9.35 -6.83 -5.61
N ALA A 32 10.18 -6.81 -4.56
CA ALA A 32 11.62 -6.76 -4.72
C ALA A 32 12.25 -8.10 -5.15
N GLY A 33 11.44 -9.17 -5.22
CA GLY A 33 11.85 -10.50 -5.68
C GLY A 33 12.54 -11.33 -4.59
N SER A 34 12.24 -11.09 -3.31
CA SER A 34 12.62 -12.01 -2.24
C SER A 34 11.84 -13.33 -2.37
N GLY A 35 12.48 -14.45 -2.07
CA GLY A 35 11.76 -15.72 -1.94
C GLY A 35 10.89 -15.73 -0.69
N LEU A 36 9.60 -16.01 -0.83
CA LEU A 36 8.63 -16.07 0.25
C LEU A 36 8.18 -17.51 0.50
N GLU A 37 7.98 -17.87 1.76
CA GLU A 37 7.41 -19.15 2.17
C GLU A 37 6.31 -18.97 3.20
N GLU A 38 5.37 -19.91 3.20
CA GLU A 38 4.35 -20.00 4.23
C GLU A 38 4.89 -20.75 5.45
N GLN A 39 4.70 -20.15 6.62
CA GLN A 39 5.15 -20.66 7.89
C GLN A 39 3.99 -20.62 8.90
N THR A 40 4.08 -21.46 9.92
CA THR A 40 3.18 -21.39 11.09
C THR A 40 3.99 -20.87 12.26
N VAL A 41 3.61 -19.71 12.79
CA VAL A 41 4.26 -19.06 13.94
C VAL A 41 3.19 -18.90 15.01
N ASP A 42 3.40 -19.51 16.19
CA ASP A 42 2.46 -19.48 17.32
C ASP A 42 1.02 -19.91 16.95
N GLY A 43 0.89 -20.86 16.00
CA GLY A 43 -0.41 -21.34 15.50
C GLY A 43 -1.08 -20.43 14.48
N VAL A 44 -0.43 -19.32 14.10
CA VAL A 44 -0.90 -18.37 13.09
C VAL A 44 -0.17 -18.59 11.77
N ARG A 45 -0.94 -18.58 10.67
CA ARG A 45 -0.41 -18.63 9.30
C ARG A 45 0.32 -17.32 8.99
N HIS A 46 1.59 -17.39 8.62
CA HIS A 46 2.44 -16.24 8.33
C HIS A 46 3.24 -16.47 7.04
N ILE A 47 3.29 -15.48 6.15
CA ILE A 47 4.15 -15.51 4.96
C ILE A 47 5.38 -14.67 5.25
N ALA A 48 6.55 -15.32 5.25
CA ALA A 48 7.82 -14.71 5.61
C ALA A 48 8.85 -14.82 4.47
N PRO A 49 9.76 -13.86 4.32
CA PRO A 49 10.88 -13.96 3.40
C PRO A 49 11.91 -14.97 3.92
N VAL A 50 12.30 -15.90 3.05
CA VAL A 50 13.33 -16.93 3.32
C VAL A 50 14.60 -16.74 2.49
N LYS A 51 14.48 -16.00 1.38
CA LYS A 51 15.61 -15.62 0.50
C LYS A 51 15.55 -14.13 0.23
N ILE A 52 16.01 -13.35 1.20
CA ILE A 52 16.05 -11.88 1.11
C ILE A 52 17.12 -11.49 0.08
N LYS A 53 16.75 -10.66 -0.90
CA LYS A 53 17.75 -9.98 -1.72
C LYS A 53 18.45 -8.94 -0.85
N LYS A 54 19.76 -9.11 -0.62
CA LYS A 54 20.56 -8.24 0.26
C LYS A 54 20.43 -6.76 -0.12
N GLY A 55 20.58 -5.86 0.86
CA GLY A 55 20.56 -4.42 0.66
C GLY A 55 19.46 -3.74 1.49
N PRO A 56 18.66 -2.80 0.93
CA PRO A 56 17.64 -2.07 1.69
C PRO A 56 16.58 -2.97 2.36
N LEU A 57 16.38 -4.18 1.82
CA LEU A 57 15.46 -5.18 2.37
C LEU A 57 15.92 -5.78 3.70
N ASP A 58 17.21 -5.67 4.07
CA ASP A 58 17.71 -6.17 5.36
C ASP A 58 17.10 -5.42 6.55
N ASN A 59 16.62 -4.19 6.31
CA ASN A 59 15.95 -3.36 7.31
C ASN A 59 14.43 -3.53 7.33
N ILE A 60 13.85 -4.26 6.37
CA ILE A 60 12.41 -4.53 6.33
C ILE A 60 12.14 -5.83 7.08
N ARG A 61 11.31 -5.76 8.12
CA ARG A 61 10.95 -6.91 8.95
C ARG A 61 9.49 -7.28 8.71
N THR A 62 9.21 -8.57 8.56
CA THR A 62 7.86 -9.11 8.57
C THR A 62 7.61 -9.83 9.89
N SER A 63 6.44 -9.62 10.49
CA SER A 63 6.05 -10.25 11.76
C SER A 63 4.71 -10.97 11.63
N ALA A 64 4.54 -12.04 12.40
CA ALA A 64 3.25 -12.70 12.59
C ALA A 64 2.36 -11.96 13.60
N ARG A 65 2.90 -10.98 14.32
CA ARG A 65 2.19 -10.14 15.30
C ARG A 65 1.60 -8.90 14.63
N GLU A 66 0.54 -8.36 15.22
CA GLU A 66 -0.18 -7.17 14.71
C GLU A 66 0.41 -5.83 15.21
N GLU A 67 1.65 -5.84 15.73
CA GLU A 67 2.37 -4.62 16.14
C GLU A 67 3.26 -4.11 14.99
N SER A 68 3.36 -2.79 14.81
CA SER A 68 4.18 -2.21 13.73
C SER A 68 5.67 -2.33 14.06
N GLU A 69 6.37 -3.17 13.31
CA GLU A 69 7.85 -3.24 13.36
C GLU A 69 8.50 -2.04 12.63
N THR A 70 7.77 -1.43 11.68
CA THR A 70 8.23 -0.30 10.89
C THR A 70 7.97 1.00 11.64
N ARG A 71 9.03 1.64 12.14
CA ARG A 71 8.99 2.91 12.90
C ARG A 71 9.27 4.15 12.07
N TYR A 72 9.82 3.98 10.87
CA TYR A 72 10.17 5.03 9.93
C TYR A 72 9.87 4.54 8.50
N ILE A 73 9.67 5.48 7.56
CA ILE A 73 9.64 5.12 6.13
C ILE A 73 10.90 4.31 5.82
N THR A 74 10.73 3.22 5.06
CA THR A 74 11.84 2.41 4.54
C THR A 74 11.80 2.36 3.01
N ALA A 75 12.88 2.80 2.36
CA ALA A 75 12.98 2.96 0.91
C ALA A 75 13.78 1.81 0.26
N VAL A 76 13.17 1.17 -0.74
CA VAL A 76 13.77 0.07 -1.50
C VAL A 76 13.81 0.44 -3.00
N PRO A 77 14.97 0.85 -3.52
CA PRO A 77 15.15 1.08 -4.95
C PRO A 77 15.01 -0.22 -5.74
N ILE A 78 14.28 -0.17 -6.85
CA ILE A 78 14.10 -1.26 -7.82
C ILE A 78 14.54 -0.75 -9.19
N ASN A 79 15.52 -1.42 -9.80
CA ASN A 79 15.90 -1.19 -11.18
C ASN A 79 14.97 -2.02 -12.09
N LEU A 80 14.08 -1.34 -12.81
CA LEU A 80 13.10 -1.97 -13.69
C LEU A 80 13.73 -2.38 -15.02
N GLN A 81 14.80 -1.73 -15.48
CA GLN A 81 15.50 -2.10 -16.72
C GLN A 81 16.21 -3.46 -16.61
N GLU A 82 16.64 -3.83 -15.40
CA GLU A 82 17.23 -5.15 -15.12
C GLU A 82 16.15 -6.25 -15.04
N MET A 83 14.88 -5.88 -15.08
CA MET A 83 13.74 -6.79 -15.08
C MET A 83 13.17 -6.88 -16.50
N ASP A 84 12.74 -8.07 -16.91
CA ASP A 84 12.10 -8.30 -18.21
C ASP A 84 10.63 -7.79 -18.16
N LEU A 85 10.46 -6.47 -18.08
CA LEU A 85 9.18 -5.77 -17.94
C LEU A 85 8.94 -4.84 -19.14
N LEU A 86 7.69 -4.77 -19.60
CA LEU A 86 7.29 -3.87 -20.69
C LEU A 86 6.80 -2.52 -20.14
N VAL A 87 7.71 -1.72 -19.58
CA VAL A 87 7.38 -0.48 -18.87
C VAL A 87 8.25 0.70 -19.31
N GLU A 88 7.74 1.93 -19.18
CA GLU A 88 8.45 3.16 -19.58
C GLU A 88 9.46 3.65 -18.51
N LEU A 89 9.31 3.20 -17.27
CA LEU A 89 10.15 3.66 -16.16
C LEU A 89 11.40 2.80 -16.03
N ASP A 90 12.55 3.45 -15.90
CA ASP A 90 13.83 2.77 -15.69
C ASP A 90 13.98 2.23 -14.27
N SER A 91 13.44 2.97 -13.29
CA SER A 91 13.51 2.61 -11.88
C SER A 91 12.38 3.24 -11.07
N VAL A 92 12.08 2.62 -9.92
CA VAL A 92 11.13 3.10 -8.92
C VAL A 92 11.67 2.82 -7.52
N VAL A 93 11.21 3.57 -6.53
CA VAL A 93 11.50 3.31 -5.12
C VAL A 93 10.23 2.84 -4.42
N LEU A 94 10.26 1.65 -3.83
CA LEU A 94 9.18 1.14 -2.98
C LEU A 94 9.36 1.73 -1.58
N CYS A 95 8.32 2.35 -1.03
CA CYS A 95 8.36 2.93 0.31
C CYS A 95 7.42 2.19 1.26
N ASP A 96 7.98 1.47 2.23
CA ASP A 96 7.22 0.95 3.36
C ASP A 96 6.92 2.09 4.32
N THR A 97 5.66 2.23 4.72
CA THR A 97 5.27 3.18 5.77
C THR A 97 4.92 2.44 7.05
N PRO A 98 5.05 3.09 8.23
CA PRO A 98 4.38 2.62 9.43
C PRO A 98 2.89 2.33 9.15
N GLY A 99 2.33 1.33 9.84
CA GLY A 99 0.89 1.11 9.81
C GLY A 99 0.14 2.26 10.48
N PHE A 100 -1.01 2.61 9.92
CA PHE A 100 -1.97 3.47 10.61
C PHE A 100 -2.69 2.68 11.69
N GLU A 101 -3.26 3.38 12.68
CA GLU A 101 -3.95 2.80 13.84
C GLU A 101 -3.01 2.07 14.82
N ASP A 102 -1.75 2.53 14.90
CA ASP A 102 -0.76 1.95 15.81
C ASP A 102 -1.07 2.33 17.27
N THR A 103 -0.80 1.41 18.21
CA THR A 103 -1.10 1.55 19.65
C THR A 103 -0.31 2.65 20.37
N ASN A 104 0.43 3.47 19.63
CA ASN A 104 1.32 4.51 20.15
C ASN A 104 0.61 5.84 20.42
N GLY A 105 -0.66 5.98 20.02
CA GLY A 105 -1.50 7.15 20.32
C GLY A 105 -1.52 8.19 19.19
N PRO A 106 -2.51 9.11 19.24
CA PRO A 106 -2.78 10.07 18.16
C PRO A 106 -1.62 11.01 17.86
N GLU A 107 -0.73 11.28 18.80
CA GLU A 107 0.45 12.12 18.60
C GLU A 107 1.48 11.48 17.67
N TYR A 108 1.65 10.16 17.72
CA TYR A 108 2.54 9.43 16.82
C TYR A 108 1.99 9.39 15.40
N ASP A 109 0.67 9.24 15.25
CA ASP A 109 0.01 9.30 13.94
C ASP A 109 0.20 10.66 13.26
N VAL A 110 0.15 11.75 14.03
CA VAL A 110 0.42 13.11 13.52
C VAL A 110 1.88 13.26 13.08
N ALA A 111 2.84 12.81 13.88
CA ALA A 111 4.26 12.89 13.53
C ALA A 111 4.59 12.05 12.29
N ASN A 112 4.05 10.84 12.21
CA ASN A 112 4.18 9.96 11.05
C ASN A 112 3.55 10.58 9.80
N GLY A 113 2.36 11.18 9.94
CA GLY A 113 1.69 11.92 8.87
C GLY A 113 2.53 13.09 8.35
N ILE A 114 3.10 13.90 9.24
CA ILE A 114 3.98 15.03 8.85
C ILE A 114 5.24 14.53 8.13
N GLY A 115 5.89 13.50 8.66
CA GLY A 115 7.08 12.91 8.04
C GLY A 115 6.78 12.37 6.64
N MET A 116 5.62 11.72 6.46
CA MET A 116 5.15 11.28 5.15
C MET A 116 4.86 12.46 4.22
N ILE A 117 4.13 13.50 4.66
CA ILE A 117 3.86 14.67 3.82
C ILE A 117 5.16 15.32 3.33
N GLN A 118 6.15 15.47 4.22
CA GLN A 118 7.46 16.04 3.85
C GLN A 118 8.22 15.14 2.88
N ALA A 119 8.22 13.83 3.12
CA ALA A 119 8.82 12.85 2.22
C ALA A 119 8.19 12.92 0.82
N LEU A 120 6.86 12.94 0.76
CA LEU A 120 6.10 12.99 -0.50
C LEU A 120 6.39 14.26 -1.29
N LYS A 121 6.49 15.42 -0.63
CA LYS A 121 6.87 16.68 -1.28
C LYS A 121 8.28 16.67 -1.86
N SER A 122 9.14 15.70 -1.56
CA SER A 122 10.50 15.66 -2.13
C SER A 122 10.61 14.79 -3.39
N CYS A 123 9.61 13.97 -3.68
CA CYS A 123 9.62 13.02 -4.79
C CYS A 123 9.36 13.70 -6.15
N LYS A 124 9.77 13.06 -7.25
CA LYS A 124 9.39 13.47 -8.61
C LYS A 124 7.95 13.13 -8.91
N SER A 125 7.55 11.90 -8.58
CA SER A 125 6.17 11.44 -8.74
C SER A 125 5.85 10.34 -7.73
N ILE A 126 4.56 10.15 -7.42
CA ILE A 126 4.11 9.19 -6.41
C ILE A 126 2.96 8.34 -6.95
N LYS A 127 3.04 7.03 -6.71
CA LYS A 127 1.94 6.07 -6.85
C LYS A 127 1.47 5.63 -5.47
N PRO A 128 0.34 6.14 -4.96
CA PRO A 128 -0.24 5.64 -3.71
C PRO A 128 -0.83 4.24 -3.93
N VAL A 129 -0.40 3.28 -3.12
CA VAL A 129 -0.90 1.89 -3.13
C VAL A 129 -1.49 1.59 -1.76
N ILE A 130 -2.81 1.49 -1.70
CA ILE A 130 -3.57 1.22 -0.48
C ILE A 130 -3.73 -0.28 -0.31
N LEU A 131 -3.21 -0.84 0.77
CA LEU A 131 -3.40 -2.23 1.15
C LEU A 131 -4.60 -2.36 2.08
N ILE A 132 -5.51 -3.24 1.70
CA ILE A 132 -6.74 -3.52 2.44
C ILE A 132 -6.76 -5.02 2.73
N ASP A 133 -6.73 -5.40 4.02
CA ASP A 133 -6.94 -6.79 4.41
C ASP A 133 -8.36 -7.21 4.03
N TYR A 134 -8.52 -8.39 3.43
CA TYR A 134 -9.84 -8.85 3.00
C TYR A 134 -10.85 -8.95 4.16
N THR A 135 -10.38 -9.19 5.38
CA THR A 135 -11.20 -9.26 6.60
C THR A 135 -11.71 -7.88 7.03
N ALA A 136 -11.02 -6.80 6.66
CA ALA A 136 -11.41 -5.42 6.98
C ALA A 136 -12.75 -5.03 6.33
N LEU A 137 -13.16 -5.71 5.25
CA LEU A 137 -14.48 -5.56 4.64
C LEU A 137 -15.60 -6.34 5.36
N GLY A 138 -15.27 -7.15 6.37
CA GLY A 138 -16.25 -7.97 7.10
C GLY A 138 -16.89 -7.28 8.32
N TYR A 139 -16.12 -6.45 9.03
CA TYR A 139 -16.54 -5.82 10.30
C TYR A 139 -17.14 -4.42 10.11
N ARG A 140 -18.37 -4.35 9.61
CA ARG A 140 -19.16 -3.09 9.47
C ARG A 140 -18.42 -1.92 8.79
N MET A 141 -17.37 -2.21 8.03
CA MET A 141 -16.61 -1.22 7.26
C MET A 141 -15.93 -0.14 8.11
N GLY A 142 -15.75 -0.35 9.43
CA GLY A 142 -15.07 0.61 10.31
C GLY A 142 -13.64 0.87 9.85
N CYS A 143 -12.84 -0.20 9.75
CA CYS A 143 -11.43 -0.11 9.36
C CYS A 143 -11.20 0.55 8.00
N VAL A 144 -12.09 0.36 7.01
CA VAL A 144 -11.93 0.99 5.69
C VAL A 144 -12.29 2.48 5.72
N LYS A 145 -13.26 2.88 6.56
CA LYS A 145 -13.58 4.30 6.80
C LYS A 145 -12.47 5.00 7.56
N ASP A 146 -11.93 4.37 8.58
CA ASP A 146 -10.87 4.94 9.42
C ASP A 146 -9.57 5.06 8.63
N LEU A 147 -9.26 4.07 7.78
CA LEU A 147 -8.24 4.19 6.74
C LEU A 147 -8.52 5.38 5.81
N ALA A 148 -9.73 5.48 5.24
CA ALA A 148 -10.06 6.57 4.31
C ALA A 148 -9.87 7.96 4.97
N ARG A 149 -10.36 8.14 6.21
CA ARG A 149 -10.17 9.38 6.98
C ARG A 149 -8.70 9.70 7.20
N THR A 150 -7.92 8.69 7.58
CA THR A 150 -6.47 8.85 7.79
C THR A 150 -5.77 9.31 6.51
N ILE A 151 -6.09 8.68 5.37
CA ILE A 151 -5.48 9.03 4.09
C ILE A 151 -5.91 10.43 3.62
N VAL A 152 -7.20 10.79 3.78
CA VAL A 152 -7.72 12.13 3.47
C VAL A 152 -7.01 13.22 4.29
N ASN A 153 -6.70 12.95 5.56
CA ASN A 153 -5.98 13.89 6.42
C ASN A 153 -4.51 14.06 6.02
N ILE A 154 -3.90 13.02 5.46
CA ILE A 154 -2.48 13.00 5.08
C ILE A 154 -2.26 13.58 3.68
N ILE A 155 -3.20 13.35 2.76
CA ILE A 155 -3.10 13.78 1.36
C ILE A 155 -4.17 14.85 1.13
N PRO A 156 -3.84 16.15 1.29
CA PRO A 156 -4.74 17.23 0.96
C PRO A 156 -5.25 17.09 -0.47
N SER A 157 -6.50 17.47 -0.71
CA SER A 157 -7.10 17.44 -2.06
C SER A 157 -7.06 16.05 -2.74
N ILE A 158 -7.10 14.97 -1.96
CA ILE A 158 -7.05 13.58 -2.44
C ILE A 158 -8.00 13.30 -3.60
N GLU A 159 -9.17 13.95 -3.63
CA GLU A 159 -10.18 13.82 -4.67
C GLU A 159 -9.64 14.08 -6.08
N ASN A 160 -8.68 15.02 -6.20
CA ASN A 160 -8.04 15.36 -7.47
C ASN A 160 -7.04 14.30 -7.94
N HIS A 161 -6.67 13.38 -7.05
CA HIS A 161 -5.60 12.41 -7.27
C HIS A 161 -6.10 10.96 -7.24
N LEU A 162 -7.39 10.71 -6.98
CA LEU A 162 -7.95 9.37 -6.83
C LEU A 162 -7.64 8.44 -8.01
N THR A 163 -7.56 8.96 -9.24
CA THR A 163 -7.18 8.17 -10.42
C THR A 163 -5.82 7.50 -10.29
N SER A 164 -4.88 8.12 -9.56
CA SER A 164 -3.54 7.60 -9.33
C SER A 164 -3.46 6.49 -8.28
N PHE A 165 -4.48 6.33 -7.43
CA PHE A 165 -4.45 5.33 -6.35
C PHE A 165 -4.60 3.91 -6.90
N SER A 166 -3.89 2.95 -6.32
CA SER A 166 -4.13 1.52 -6.52
C SER A 166 -4.60 0.87 -5.22
N TYR A 167 -5.52 -0.08 -5.30
CA TYR A 167 -6.06 -0.81 -4.15
C TYR A 167 -5.66 -2.27 -4.24
N VAL A 168 -4.82 -2.72 -3.31
CA VAL A 168 -4.34 -4.11 -3.22
C VAL A 168 -5.05 -4.80 -2.06
N PHE A 169 -5.81 -5.85 -2.37
CA PHE A 169 -6.48 -6.67 -1.36
C PHE A 169 -5.56 -7.78 -0.91
N SER A 170 -5.09 -7.68 0.32
CA SER A 170 -4.18 -8.66 0.91
C SER A 170 -4.94 -9.80 1.59
N LYS A 171 -4.27 -10.96 1.68
CA LYS A 171 -4.79 -12.19 2.30
C LYS A 171 -6.13 -12.70 1.73
N LEU A 172 -6.57 -12.18 0.58
CA LEU A 172 -7.85 -12.50 -0.03
C LEU A 172 -7.84 -13.93 -0.59
N PRO A 173 -8.74 -14.82 -0.12
CA PRO A 173 -8.87 -16.15 -0.70
C PRO A 173 -9.33 -16.12 -2.17
N GLU A 174 -8.88 -17.09 -2.97
CA GLU A 174 -9.13 -17.12 -4.42
C GLU A 174 -10.63 -17.19 -4.75
N ASP A 175 -11.37 -18.01 -4.00
CA ASP A 175 -12.83 -18.18 -4.13
C ASP A 175 -13.60 -16.91 -3.74
N GLN A 176 -12.97 -16.00 -2.98
CA GLN A 176 -13.57 -14.75 -2.54
C GLN A 176 -13.39 -13.60 -3.54
N LYS A 177 -12.43 -13.68 -4.47
CA LYS A 177 -12.12 -12.60 -5.43
C LYS A 177 -13.34 -12.14 -6.23
N GLN A 178 -14.15 -13.07 -6.71
CA GLN A 178 -15.34 -12.78 -7.51
C GLN A 178 -16.41 -11.97 -6.76
N PHE A 179 -16.46 -12.03 -5.43
CA PHE A 179 -17.46 -11.34 -4.62
C PHE A 179 -17.03 -9.93 -4.21
N MET A 180 -15.77 -9.55 -4.44
CA MET A 180 -15.20 -8.31 -3.92
C MET A 180 -15.84 -7.06 -4.51
N SER A 181 -16.18 -7.07 -5.80
CA SER A 181 -16.90 -5.95 -6.41
C SER A 181 -18.25 -5.70 -5.72
N GLY A 182 -18.97 -6.78 -5.38
CA GLY A 182 -20.21 -6.70 -4.62
C GLY A 182 -20.01 -6.14 -3.21
N LYS A 183 -19.00 -6.63 -2.49
CA LYS A 183 -18.64 -6.13 -1.15
C LYS A 183 -18.26 -4.64 -1.18
N ALA A 184 -17.43 -4.22 -2.13
CA ALA A 184 -17.04 -2.82 -2.28
C ALA A 184 -18.22 -1.91 -2.66
N LYS A 185 -19.12 -2.36 -3.55
CA LYS A 185 -20.34 -1.64 -3.89
C LYS A 185 -21.26 -1.46 -2.67
N ASN A 186 -21.47 -2.51 -1.90
CA ASN A 186 -22.27 -2.45 -0.67
C ASN A 186 -21.64 -1.53 0.37
N THR A 187 -20.30 -1.53 0.45
CA THR A 187 -19.53 -0.60 1.29
C THR A 187 -19.84 0.83 0.91
N TRP A 188 -19.69 1.20 -0.37
CA TRP A 188 -20.03 2.53 -0.87
C TRP A 188 -21.50 2.91 -0.59
N LEU A 189 -22.46 2.00 -0.78
CA LEU A 189 -23.87 2.27 -0.50
C LEU A 189 -24.12 2.60 0.98
N SER A 190 -23.44 1.92 1.90
CA SER A 190 -23.59 2.12 3.34
C SER A 190 -23.05 3.47 3.83
N VAL A 191 -22.20 4.13 3.03
CA VAL A 191 -21.55 5.41 3.36
C VAL A 191 -22.07 6.57 2.52
N LYS A 192 -23.16 6.37 1.78
CA LYS A 192 -23.72 7.40 0.89
C LYS A 192 -24.10 8.69 1.63
N ASN A 193 -24.37 8.58 2.93
CA ASN A 193 -24.70 9.69 3.83
C ASN A 193 -23.51 10.15 4.70
N GLU A 194 -22.28 9.68 4.43
CA GLU A 194 -21.08 10.20 5.09
C GLU A 194 -20.96 11.70 4.78
N PRO A 195 -20.84 12.59 5.78
CA PRO A 195 -20.77 14.03 5.58
C PRO A 195 -19.44 14.48 4.95
N ASP A 196 -18.39 13.68 5.10
CA ASP A 196 -17.09 13.92 4.50
C ASP A 196 -17.09 13.46 3.04
N GLU A 197 -17.14 14.43 2.12
CA GLU A 197 -17.16 14.16 0.68
C GLU A 197 -15.85 13.51 0.18
N ALA A 198 -14.71 13.81 0.79
CA ALA A 198 -13.44 13.22 0.39
C ALA A 198 -13.37 11.73 0.77
N VAL A 199 -13.85 11.38 1.97
CA VAL A 199 -14.01 9.97 2.39
C VAL A 199 -14.98 9.24 1.46
N LYS A 200 -16.10 9.88 1.10
CA LYS A 200 -17.10 9.30 0.20
C LYS A 200 -16.56 9.11 -1.22
N ALA A 201 -15.79 10.07 -1.75
CA ALA A 201 -15.13 9.98 -3.04
C ALA A 201 -14.09 8.85 -3.07
N PHE A 202 -13.28 8.73 -2.01
CA PHE A 202 -12.31 7.65 -1.85
C PHE A 202 -12.97 6.26 -1.86
N LEU A 203 -14.05 6.08 -1.09
CA LEU A 203 -14.79 4.80 -1.04
C LEU A 203 -15.51 4.51 -2.37
N ALA A 204 -15.97 5.54 -3.07
CA ALA A 204 -16.53 5.40 -4.41
C ALA A 204 -15.46 4.93 -5.43
N ASP A 205 -14.23 5.41 -5.33
CA ASP A 205 -13.14 5.01 -6.21
C ASP A 205 -12.74 3.54 -6.00
N ILE A 206 -12.68 3.07 -4.75
CA ILE A 206 -12.52 1.63 -4.43
C ILE A 206 -13.61 0.81 -5.12
N ALA A 207 -14.89 1.20 -4.94
CA ALA A 207 -16.01 0.49 -5.54
C ALA A 207 -16.01 0.54 -7.08
N LYS A 208 -15.47 1.61 -7.67
CA LYS A 208 -15.34 1.75 -9.13
C LYS A 208 -14.24 0.85 -9.68
N LYS A 209 -13.04 0.88 -9.10
CA LYS A 209 -11.87 0.13 -9.59
C LYS A 209 -12.02 -1.38 -9.42
N THR A 210 -12.75 -1.83 -8.40
CA THR A 210 -13.04 -3.26 -8.17
C THR A 210 -14.02 -3.87 -9.18
N LYS A 211 -14.71 -3.08 -10.00
CA LYS A 211 -15.68 -3.60 -11.01
C LYS A 211 -15.02 -4.44 -12.10
N ASN A 212 -13.78 -4.12 -12.46
CA ASN A 212 -13.05 -4.79 -13.54
C ASN A 212 -12.11 -5.89 -13.02
N GLY A 213 -12.33 -6.34 -11.78
CA GLY A 213 -11.45 -7.25 -11.07
C GLY A 213 -10.74 -6.57 -9.90
N VAL A 214 -10.07 -7.37 -9.08
CA VAL A 214 -9.33 -6.90 -7.90
C VAL A 214 -7.84 -7.18 -8.06
N ILE A 215 -7.01 -6.26 -7.59
CA ILE A 215 -5.58 -6.50 -7.44
C ILE A 215 -5.40 -7.26 -6.13
N ALA A 216 -5.15 -8.56 -6.21
CA ALA A 216 -5.03 -9.45 -5.06
C ALA A 216 -4.00 -10.53 -5.36
N PRO A 217 -2.70 -10.20 -5.26
CA PRO A 217 -1.63 -11.12 -5.62
C PRO A 217 -1.57 -12.30 -4.65
N ASN A 218 -1.36 -13.49 -5.18
CA ASN A 218 -0.94 -14.64 -4.41
C ASN A 218 0.58 -14.61 -4.25
N LEU A 219 1.06 -14.14 -3.10
CA LEU A 219 2.48 -13.90 -2.83
C LEU A 219 3.38 -15.15 -2.92
N LEU A 220 2.79 -16.36 -2.98
CA LEU A 220 3.51 -17.63 -3.09
C LEU A 220 3.48 -18.23 -4.50
N LYS A 221 2.62 -17.73 -5.40
CA LYS A 221 2.36 -18.33 -6.71
C LYS A 221 2.51 -17.35 -7.87
N ASP A 222 2.11 -16.10 -7.66
CA ASP A 222 2.10 -15.09 -8.70
C ASP A 222 3.51 -14.54 -8.93
N SER A 223 3.75 -14.01 -10.13
CA SER A 223 4.98 -13.31 -10.44
C SER A 223 4.94 -11.89 -9.86
N PRO A 224 6.00 -11.41 -9.19
CA PRO A 224 6.07 -10.01 -8.77
C PRO A 224 6.09 -9.03 -9.95
N ASN A 225 6.59 -9.47 -11.10
CA ASN A 225 6.65 -8.69 -12.33
C ASN A 225 5.24 -8.27 -12.79
N ASP A 226 4.29 -9.22 -12.81
CA ASP A 226 2.91 -8.96 -13.24
C ASP A 226 2.21 -7.88 -12.39
N LEU A 227 2.60 -7.78 -11.11
CA LEU A 227 2.09 -6.75 -10.23
C LEU A 227 2.84 -5.43 -10.42
N LEU A 228 4.16 -5.45 -10.59
CA LEU A 228 4.94 -4.25 -10.88
C LEU A 228 4.43 -3.57 -12.15
N GLU A 229 4.23 -4.29 -13.25
CA GLU A 229 3.73 -3.71 -14.51
C GLU A 229 2.41 -2.97 -14.33
N LYS A 230 1.52 -3.48 -13.46
CA LYS A 230 0.24 -2.83 -13.13
C LYS A 230 0.42 -1.57 -12.28
N LEU A 231 1.49 -1.49 -11.48
CA LEU A 231 1.72 -0.40 -10.55
C LEU A 231 2.61 0.71 -11.12
N VAL A 232 3.43 0.43 -12.12
CA VAL A 232 4.45 1.36 -12.67
C VAL A 232 4.01 2.10 -13.94
N ASP A 233 2.71 2.11 -14.27
CA ASP A 233 2.18 2.99 -15.32
C ASP A 233 2.29 4.46 -14.88
N ILE A 234 3.30 5.17 -15.41
CA ILE A 234 3.64 6.55 -15.01
C ILE A 234 2.48 7.53 -15.17
N ARG A 235 1.53 7.26 -16.08
CA ARG A 235 0.32 8.09 -16.27
C ARG A 235 -0.62 8.03 -15.06
N GLN A 236 -0.43 7.05 -14.18
CA GLN A 236 -1.19 6.87 -12.96
C GLN A 236 -0.41 7.29 -11.71
N PHE A 237 0.67 8.06 -11.85
CA PHE A 237 1.38 8.67 -10.74
C PHE A 237 0.90 10.11 -10.58
N ILE A 238 0.83 10.57 -9.32
CA ILE A 238 0.75 11.98 -8.97
C ILE A 238 2.09 12.61 -9.34
N GLN A 239 2.09 13.54 -10.29
CA GLN A 239 3.29 14.27 -10.71
C GLN A 239 3.51 15.47 -9.80
N ASP A 240 4.77 15.81 -9.55
CA ASP A 240 5.19 17.02 -8.84
C ASP A 240 4.38 17.33 -7.56
N PRO A 241 4.38 16.42 -6.56
CA PRO A 241 3.56 16.51 -5.33
C PRO A 241 3.90 17.69 -4.39
N LYS A 242 4.74 18.62 -4.85
CA LYS A 242 5.12 19.85 -4.16
C LYS A 242 4.03 20.92 -4.23
N GLU A 243 3.25 20.90 -5.32
CA GLU A 243 2.13 21.82 -5.59
C GLU A 243 0.82 21.29 -5.01
#